data_AF-A0A0U3G3T9-F1
#
_entry.id   AF-A0A0U3G3T9-F1
#
_cell.length_a   1.000
_cell.length_b   1.000
_cell.length_c   1.000
_cell.angle_alpha   90.00
_cell.angle_beta   90.00
_cell.angle_gamma   90.00
#
_symmetry.space_group_name_H-M   'P 1'
#
loop_
_entity.id
_entity.type
_entity.pdbx_description
1 polymer ?
#
loop_
_entity_poly.entity_id
_entity_poly.type
_entity_poly.pdbx_seq_one_letter_code
_entity_poly.pdbx_strand_id
1 'polypeptide(L)'
;MKHRKHVTRTPGRLALTAAALTLALPSTALLTAAPAAAAAKDIVSVTTNTRTTDAQRLLELINAHRKAKGLSPVKYSSTVSGIAQSQSDRLTRDEVIDHTDTFLKDPRAGSWNAAGEIHSVSWRGTVDELMSWWKGSTAHNKVLTDPRMEVIGIGLTYVDGQLSGNKQGWKLVGTVTSYGYAAGQAPADTRTTVSNPPGSTLSPSPALTPEPGAATGYDVRGGIGTKYRALGGAAVFGTPTMNERGGLVGGGVYQQFSRGATFYWSAPTGAWPVQFTGAIGQRFAAAGHEYGYGYPTTDERRIAGGAYQVFRSGANVHKVLWSPGNGARTVKENSAIGQKWKAAGYERGYGFPVTDEYRWGTEVQQRFSNGHTVHWSSVTKRVWVTR
;
A
#
# COMPACT_ATOMS: atom_id res chain seq x y z
N MET A 1 -14.47 19.68 -63.34
CA MET A 1 -14.13 18.56 -64.26
C MET A 1 -13.59 17.42 -63.40
N LYS A 2 -14.42 16.38 -63.18
CA LYS A 2 -14.36 15.02 -63.79
C LYS A 2 -13.22 14.17 -63.17
N HIS A 3 -13.40 12.95 -62.63
CA HIS A 3 -14.55 12.05 -62.47
C HIS A 3 -14.20 10.91 -61.47
N ARG A 4 -15.24 10.43 -60.76
CA ARG A 4 -15.59 9.08 -60.21
C ARG A 4 -14.61 7.88 -60.46
N LYS A 5 -14.58 6.81 -59.63
CA LYS A 5 -15.68 5.84 -59.39
C LYS A 5 -15.49 4.91 -58.17
N HIS A 6 -16.62 4.61 -57.52
CA HIS A 6 -16.90 3.45 -56.67
C HIS A 6 -16.75 2.12 -57.41
N VAL A 7 -16.39 1.06 -56.68
CA VAL A 7 -16.74 -0.33 -57.02
C VAL A 7 -17.15 -1.08 -55.75
N THR A 8 -18.42 -1.49 -55.70
CA THR A 8 -18.99 -2.53 -54.85
C THR A 8 -19.15 -3.80 -55.69
N ARG A 9 -18.72 -4.97 -55.19
CA ARG A 9 -19.17 -6.29 -55.69
C ARG A 9 -19.03 -7.39 -54.62
N THR A 10 -20.18 -7.91 -54.20
CA THR A 10 -20.47 -9.30 -53.79
C THR A 10 -21.79 -9.64 -54.53
N PRO A 11 -22.20 -10.90 -54.81
CA PRO A 11 -21.75 -12.18 -54.24
C PRO A 11 -21.52 -13.31 -55.27
N GLY A 12 -21.01 -14.45 -54.81
CA GLY A 12 -20.94 -15.69 -55.59
C GLY A 12 -20.64 -16.88 -54.69
N ARG A 13 -21.69 -17.61 -54.30
CA ARG A 13 -21.60 -18.92 -53.63
C ARG A 13 -21.09 -19.95 -54.64
N LEU A 14 -20.09 -20.74 -54.25
CA LEU A 14 -19.91 -22.09 -54.76
C LEU A 14 -19.60 -23.01 -53.58
N ALA A 15 -20.46 -24.01 -53.46
CA ALA A 15 -20.38 -25.08 -52.48
C ALA A 15 -19.20 -26.01 -52.82
N LEU A 16 -18.42 -26.35 -51.79
CA LEU A 16 -17.68 -27.61 -51.76
C LEU A 16 -18.22 -28.44 -50.61
N THR A 17 -18.86 -29.54 -50.98
CA THR A 17 -19.29 -30.62 -50.11
C THR A 17 -18.09 -31.41 -49.58
N ALA A 18 -18.25 -31.86 -48.34
CA ALA A 18 -17.25 -32.39 -47.45
C ALA A 18 -16.73 -33.80 -47.78
N ALA A 19 -15.52 -34.08 -47.32
CA ALA A 19 -15.11 -35.38 -46.80
C ALA A 19 -14.07 -35.15 -45.69
N ALA A 20 -14.52 -34.69 -44.52
CA ALA A 20 -13.68 -34.63 -43.33
C ALA A 20 -13.83 -35.97 -42.58
N LEU A 21 -12.74 -36.72 -42.54
CA LEU A 21 -12.58 -37.93 -41.76
C LEU A 21 -12.81 -37.61 -40.27
N THR A 22 -13.82 -38.24 -39.68
CA THR A 22 -14.20 -38.11 -38.27
C THR A 22 -13.16 -38.76 -37.37
N LEU A 23 -12.34 -37.95 -36.70
CA LEU A 23 -11.67 -38.37 -35.47
C LEU A 23 -12.61 -38.05 -34.30
N ALA A 24 -13.25 -39.07 -33.75
CA ALA A 24 -14.03 -38.95 -32.52
C ALA A 24 -13.07 -38.69 -31.35
N LEU A 25 -12.86 -37.42 -31.02
CA LEU A 25 -12.29 -37.02 -29.74
C LEU A 25 -13.43 -37.06 -28.71
N PRO A 26 -13.22 -37.66 -27.52
CA PRO A 26 -14.21 -37.57 -26.46
C PRO A 26 -14.41 -36.10 -26.14
N SER A 27 -15.65 -35.63 -26.26
CA SER A 27 -16.08 -34.34 -25.72
C SER A 27 -15.89 -34.41 -24.21
N THR A 28 -14.70 -34.10 -23.73
CA THR A 28 -14.51 -33.68 -22.35
C THR A 28 -15.30 -32.39 -22.23
N ALA A 29 -16.54 -32.50 -21.74
CA ALA A 29 -17.22 -31.39 -21.13
C ALA A 29 -16.22 -30.82 -20.12
N LEU A 30 -15.60 -29.71 -20.48
CA LEU A 30 -14.88 -28.88 -19.54
C LEU A 30 -15.95 -28.48 -18.52
N LEU A 31 -15.99 -29.19 -17.40
CA LEU A 31 -16.54 -28.62 -16.19
C LEU A 31 -15.72 -27.36 -15.96
N THR A 32 -16.27 -26.23 -16.41
CA THR A 32 -15.81 -24.92 -16.00
C THR A 32 -15.99 -24.90 -14.49
N ALA A 33 -14.90 -25.12 -13.75
CA ALA A 33 -14.90 -24.91 -12.32
C ALA A 33 -15.43 -23.49 -12.09
N ALA A 34 -16.50 -23.39 -11.30
CA ALA A 34 -17.04 -22.10 -10.90
C ALA A 34 -15.88 -21.27 -10.31
N PRO A 35 -15.74 -19.99 -10.68
CA PRO A 35 -14.69 -19.16 -10.12
C PRO A 35 -14.92 -19.08 -8.60
N ALA A 36 -13.84 -19.26 -7.84
CA ALA A 36 -13.89 -19.14 -6.40
C ALA A 36 -14.32 -17.72 -6.03
N ALA A 37 -15.55 -17.58 -5.51
CA ALA A 37 -15.97 -16.38 -4.81
C ALA A 37 -15.09 -16.23 -3.56
N ALA A 38 -14.34 -15.14 -3.44
CA ALA A 38 -13.88 -14.69 -2.14
C ALA A 38 -15.14 -14.40 -1.31
N ALA A 39 -15.25 -15.02 -0.14
CA ALA A 39 -16.51 -15.12 0.56
C ALA A 39 -16.70 -13.95 1.54
N ALA A 40 -17.94 -13.46 1.66
CA ALA A 40 -18.38 -12.52 2.70
C ALA A 40 -18.00 -12.95 4.15
N LYS A 41 -17.51 -14.18 4.32
CA LYS A 41 -17.00 -14.77 5.56
C LYS A 41 -15.79 -14.04 6.15
N ASP A 42 -14.99 -13.34 5.33
CA ASP A 42 -13.74 -12.71 5.78
C ASP A 42 -13.98 -11.31 6.42
N ILE A 43 -15.20 -10.77 6.26
CA ILE A 43 -15.64 -9.52 6.93
C ILE A 43 -16.11 -9.84 8.35
N VAL A 44 -15.50 -9.18 9.33
CA VAL A 44 -15.85 -9.30 10.74
C VAL A 44 -17.00 -8.34 11.08
N SER A 45 -18.04 -8.89 11.70
CA SER A 45 -19.09 -8.08 12.31
C SER A 45 -18.61 -7.52 13.64
N VAL A 46 -18.62 -6.19 13.78
CA VAL A 46 -18.44 -5.49 15.06
C VAL A 46 -19.74 -4.81 15.50
N THR A 47 -19.84 -4.48 16.78
CA THR A 47 -21.02 -3.77 17.31
C THR A 47 -21.19 -2.39 16.69
N THR A 48 -22.44 -1.89 16.65
CA THR A 48 -22.74 -0.51 16.24
C THR A 48 -22.01 0.52 17.08
N ASN A 49 -21.81 0.23 18.38
CA ASN A 49 -21.06 1.10 19.28
C ASN A 49 -19.59 1.21 18.84
N THR A 50 -18.93 0.09 18.56
CA THR A 50 -17.56 0.06 18.03
C THR A 50 -17.42 0.87 16.75
N ARG A 51 -18.29 0.64 15.76
CA ARG A 51 -18.29 1.42 14.50
C ARG A 51 -18.46 2.92 14.74
N THR A 52 -19.39 3.29 15.62
CA THR A 52 -19.69 4.69 15.92
C THR A 52 -18.50 5.35 16.61
N THR A 53 -17.88 4.68 17.59
CA THR A 53 -16.68 5.17 18.28
C THR A 53 -15.51 5.34 17.32
N ASP A 54 -15.24 4.37 16.45
CA ASP A 54 -14.14 4.43 15.49
C ASP A 54 -14.35 5.53 14.44
N ALA A 55 -15.56 5.64 13.89
CA ALA A 55 -15.89 6.72 12.95
C ALA A 55 -15.82 8.10 13.61
N GLN A 56 -16.29 8.23 14.86
CA GLN A 56 -16.18 9.47 15.64
C GLN A 56 -14.71 9.84 15.87
N ARG A 57 -13.89 8.86 16.27
CA ARG A 57 -12.44 9.04 16.45
C ARG A 57 -11.76 9.47 15.15
N LEU A 58 -12.13 8.88 14.01
CA LEU A 58 -11.56 9.25 12.72
C LEU A 58 -11.96 10.67 12.29
N LEU A 59 -13.22 11.06 12.50
CA LEU A 59 -13.68 12.45 12.26
C LEU A 59 -12.89 13.45 13.11
N GLU A 60 -12.68 13.15 14.40
CA GLU A 60 -11.89 14.00 15.30
C GLU A 60 -10.43 14.12 14.86
N LEU A 61 -9.81 13.01 14.47
CA LEU A 61 -8.44 12.97 13.96
C LEU A 61 -8.29 13.82 12.68
N ILE A 62 -9.24 13.72 11.75
CA ILE A 62 -9.28 14.52 10.52
C ILE A 62 -9.42 16.01 10.87
N ASN A 63 -10.37 16.36 11.75
CA ASN A 63 -10.61 17.75 12.13
C ASN A 63 -9.47 18.36 12.97
N ALA A 64 -8.80 17.57 13.81
CA ALA A 64 -7.60 18.00 14.51
C ALA A 64 -6.46 18.32 13.53
N HIS A 65 -6.29 17.49 12.48
CA HIS A 65 -5.30 17.72 11.44
C HIS A 65 -5.61 18.95 10.59
N ARG A 66 -6.88 19.16 10.23
CA ARG A 66 -7.34 20.38 9.54
C ARG A 66 -7.13 21.63 10.39
N LYS A 67 -7.48 21.58 11.68
CA LYS A 67 -7.24 22.67 12.63
C LYS A 67 -5.75 23.04 12.74
N ALA A 68 -4.86 22.04 12.78
CA ALA A 68 -3.41 22.27 12.79
C ALA A 68 -2.88 22.95 11.50
N LYS A 69 -3.70 23.00 10.44
CA LYS A 69 -3.43 23.69 9.17
C LYS A 69 -4.24 24.98 9.00
N GLY A 70 -4.95 25.42 10.04
CA GLY A 70 -5.79 26.63 9.98
C GLY A 70 -7.06 26.47 9.15
N LEU A 71 -7.50 25.23 8.91
CA LEU A 71 -8.68 24.94 8.10
C LEU A 71 -9.91 24.69 8.97
N SER A 72 -11.08 25.04 8.44
CA SER A 72 -12.39 24.73 9.05
C SER A 72 -12.60 23.21 9.18
N PRO A 73 -13.24 22.74 10.26
CA PRO A 73 -13.58 21.33 10.40
C PRO A 73 -14.59 20.90 9.33
N VAL A 74 -14.45 19.67 8.84
CA VAL A 74 -15.47 18.99 8.05
C VAL A 74 -16.57 18.43 8.95
N LYS A 75 -17.76 18.28 8.40
CA LYS A 75 -18.94 17.67 9.03
C LYS A 75 -19.12 16.23 8.55
N TYR A 76 -19.64 15.38 9.41
CA TYR A 76 -20.05 14.02 9.07
C TYR A 76 -21.44 14.01 8.41
N SER A 77 -21.65 13.15 7.41
CA SER A 77 -22.96 12.80 6.85
C SER A 77 -23.11 11.28 6.79
N SER A 78 -24.22 10.76 7.32
CA SER A 78 -24.56 9.33 7.21
C SER A 78 -24.86 8.91 5.76
N THR A 79 -25.48 9.81 5.00
CA THR A 79 -25.83 9.61 3.59
C THR A 79 -24.57 9.39 2.75
N VAL A 80 -23.58 10.28 2.90
CA VAL A 80 -22.30 10.17 2.20
C VAL A 80 -21.44 9.04 2.77
N SER A 81 -21.57 8.72 4.07
CA SER A 81 -20.91 7.55 4.67
C SER A 81 -21.37 6.24 4.05
N GLY A 82 -22.61 6.16 3.56
CA GLY A 82 -23.07 5.02 2.78
C GLY A 82 -22.25 4.80 1.50
N ILE A 83 -21.72 5.86 0.88
CA ILE A 83 -20.85 5.76 -0.30
C ILE A 83 -19.49 5.20 0.09
N ALA A 84 -18.88 5.79 1.11
CA ALA A 84 -17.59 5.35 1.65
C ALA A 84 -17.66 3.90 2.18
N GLN A 85 -18.76 3.50 2.81
CA GLN A 85 -18.95 2.13 3.32
C GLN A 85 -19.03 1.12 2.17
N SER A 86 -19.82 1.40 1.13
CA SER A 86 -19.89 0.52 -0.05
C SER A 86 -18.50 0.33 -0.69
N GLN A 87 -17.69 1.39 -0.74
CA GLN A 87 -16.31 1.29 -1.22
C GLN A 87 -15.42 0.49 -0.28
N SER A 88 -15.45 0.76 1.02
CA SER A 88 -14.69 0.00 2.00
C SER A 88 -15.00 -1.50 1.93
N ASP A 89 -16.28 -1.86 1.80
CA ASP A 89 -16.72 -3.25 1.67
C ASP A 89 -16.27 -3.87 0.35
N ARG A 90 -16.30 -3.10 -0.75
CA ARG A 90 -15.76 -3.53 -2.05
C ARG A 90 -14.27 -3.82 -1.92
N LEU A 91 -13.48 -2.88 -1.39
CA LEU A 91 -12.04 -3.03 -1.23
C LEU A 91 -11.69 -4.27 -0.40
N THR A 92 -12.48 -4.57 0.65
CA THR A 92 -12.33 -5.80 1.42
C THR A 92 -12.72 -7.06 0.64
N ARG A 93 -13.89 -7.09 -0.01
CA ARG A 93 -14.38 -8.28 -0.74
C ARG A 93 -13.51 -8.64 -1.94
N ASP A 94 -13.06 -7.61 -2.64
CA ASP A 94 -12.22 -7.75 -3.83
C ASP A 94 -10.74 -7.86 -3.45
N GLU A 95 -10.41 -7.64 -2.17
CA GLU A 95 -9.07 -7.66 -1.59
C GLU A 95 -8.06 -6.75 -2.32
N VAL A 96 -8.55 -5.59 -2.78
CA VAL A 96 -7.76 -4.56 -3.48
C VAL A 96 -7.81 -3.23 -2.74
N ILE A 97 -6.81 -2.40 -3.00
CA ILE A 97 -6.76 -0.99 -2.56
C ILE A 97 -6.53 -0.15 -3.81
N ASP A 98 -7.64 0.21 -4.46
CA ASP A 98 -7.69 0.96 -5.71
C ASP A 98 -8.82 2.00 -5.67
N HIS A 99 -8.70 3.02 -6.52
CA HIS A 99 -9.73 4.05 -6.65
C HIS A 99 -10.63 3.74 -7.82
N THR A 100 -11.91 4.08 -7.69
CA THR A 100 -12.87 4.08 -8.78
C THR A 100 -13.57 5.44 -8.85
N ASP A 101 -14.17 5.75 -10.00
CA ASP A 101 -14.93 7.00 -10.16
C ASP A 101 -16.37 6.90 -9.64
N THR A 102 -16.75 5.80 -8.97
CA THR A 102 -18.15 5.58 -8.59
C THR A 102 -18.63 6.60 -7.56
N PHE A 103 -17.77 7.02 -6.62
CA PHE A 103 -18.13 8.03 -5.63
C PHE A 103 -18.43 9.41 -6.25
N LEU A 104 -17.83 9.72 -7.42
CA LEU A 104 -18.09 10.96 -8.15
C LEU A 104 -19.50 10.99 -8.78
N LYS A 105 -20.04 9.81 -9.09
CA LYS A 105 -21.30 9.62 -9.79
C LYS A 105 -22.42 9.11 -8.89
N ASP A 106 -22.14 8.86 -7.61
CA ASP A 106 -23.12 8.33 -6.67
C ASP A 106 -24.19 9.38 -6.38
N PRO A 107 -25.48 9.11 -6.66
CA PRO A 107 -26.55 10.09 -6.50
C PRO A 107 -26.72 10.55 -5.05
N ARG A 108 -26.27 9.77 -4.06
CA ARG A 108 -26.30 10.13 -2.64
C ARG A 108 -25.41 11.34 -2.32
N ALA A 109 -24.40 11.63 -3.15
CA ALA A 109 -23.54 12.78 -2.98
C ALA A 109 -24.23 14.11 -3.34
N GLY A 110 -25.33 14.08 -4.09
CA GLY A 110 -26.00 15.28 -4.59
C GLY A 110 -25.09 16.14 -5.48
N SER A 111 -25.39 17.44 -5.56
CA SER A 111 -24.64 18.42 -6.36
C SER A 111 -23.44 18.96 -5.59
N TRP A 112 -22.25 18.45 -5.88
CA TRP A 112 -20.99 18.88 -5.28
C TRP A 112 -20.16 19.76 -6.22
N ASN A 113 -19.27 20.60 -5.67
CA ASN A 113 -18.34 21.45 -6.43
C ASN A 113 -16.85 21.09 -6.22
N ALA A 114 -16.59 20.19 -5.28
CA ALA A 114 -15.30 19.55 -5.08
C ALA A 114 -15.53 18.15 -4.49
N ALA A 115 -14.67 17.19 -4.83
CA ALA A 115 -14.75 15.84 -4.29
C ALA A 115 -13.36 15.24 -4.14
N GLY A 116 -13.21 14.30 -3.20
CA GLY A 116 -12.01 13.50 -3.05
C GLY A 116 -12.30 12.22 -2.29
N GLU A 117 -11.55 11.17 -2.59
CA GLU A 117 -11.66 9.88 -1.91
C GLU A 117 -10.27 9.48 -1.41
N ILE A 118 -10.23 8.92 -0.20
CA ILE A 118 -9.05 8.28 0.35
C ILE A 118 -9.45 6.92 0.89
N HIS A 119 -8.61 5.91 0.69
CA HIS A 119 -8.75 4.63 1.36
C HIS A 119 -7.40 4.18 1.91
N SER A 120 -7.41 3.34 2.94
CA SER A 120 -6.23 2.61 3.37
C SER A 120 -6.62 1.39 4.19
N VAL A 121 -5.60 0.60 4.53
CA VAL A 121 -5.72 -0.58 5.38
C VAL A 121 -5.00 -0.31 6.69
N SER A 122 -5.54 -0.84 7.76
CA SER A 122 -4.89 -0.97 9.05
C SER A 122 -4.67 -2.46 9.35
N TRP A 123 -3.44 -2.79 9.73
CA TRP A 123 -3.01 -4.11 10.19
C TRP A 123 -3.14 -4.26 11.70
N ARG A 124 -3.26 -3.13 12.42
CA ARG A 124 -3.54 -3.07 13.85
C ARG A 124 -5.04 -3.06 14.17
N GLY A 125 -5.88 -2.83 13.15
CA GLY A 125 -7.33 -2.73 13.29
C GLY A 125 -7.79 -1.39 13.87
N THR A 126 -7.03 -0.30 13.70
CA THR A 126 -7.32 1.00 14.32
C THR A 126 -7.38 2.14 13.31
N VAL A 127 -8.30 3.08 13.55
CA VAL A 127 -8.46 4.29 12.72
C VAL A 127 -7.30 5.28 12.88
N ASP A 128 -6.59 5.26 14.03
CA ASP A 128 -5.37 6.04 14.23
C ASP A 128 -4.25 5.63 13.27
N GLU A 129 -4.14 4.33 12.95
CA GLU A 129 -3.20 3.85 11.94
C GLU A 129 -3.59 4.38 10.55
N LEU A 130 -4.87 4.27 10.16
CA LEU A 130 -5.38 4.83 8.89
C LEU A 130 -5.05 6.33 8.75
N MET A 131 -5.31 7.12 9.80
CA MET A 131 -5.01 8.55 9.79
C MET A 131 -3.51 8.82 9.66
N SER A 132 -2.66 8.05 10.34
CA SER A 132 -1.21 8.17 10.23
C SER A 132 -0.75 7.99 8.77
N TRP A 133 -1.27 6.96 8.08
CA TRP A 133 -1.00 6.71 6.67
C TRP A 133 -1.47 7.86 5.77
N TRP A 134 -2.69 8.35 5.97
CA TRP A 134 -3.25 9.42 5.15
C TRP A 134 -2.49 10.75 5.32
N LYS A 135 -2.08 11.09 6.55
CA LYS A 135 -1.24 12.29 6.80
C LYS A 135 0.14 12.19 6.18
N GLY A 136 0.72 10.98 6.20
CA GLY A 136 2.05 10.73 5.63
C GLY A 136 2.08 10.75 4.10
N SER A 137 0.95 10.53 3.44
CA SER A 137 0.83 10.53 1.97
C SER A 137 0.45 11.91 1.43
N THR A 138 1.24 12.46 0.51
CA THR A 138 0.97 13.77 -0.12
C THR A 138 -0.41 13.83 -0.79
N ALA A 139 -0.83 12.76 -1.47
CA ALA A 139 -2.10 12.73 -2.20
C ALA A 139 -3.31 12.65 -1.26
N HIS A 140 -3.29 11.72 -0.29
CA HIS A 140 -4.37 11.61 0.70
C HIS A 140 -4.43 12.85 1.59
N ASN A 141 -3.26 13.35 2.01
CA ASN A 141 -3.18 14.57 2.81
C ASN A 141 -3.74 15.78 2.06
N LYS A 142 -3.57 15.86 0.73
CA LYS A 142 -4.18 16.92 -0.08
C LYS A 142 -5.70 16.89 0.00
N VAL A 143 -6.34 15.72 -0.02
CA VAL A 143 -7.80 15.58 0.18
C VAL A 143 -8.19 16.02 1.59
N LEU A 144 -7.48 15.52 2.61
CA LEU A 144 -7.73 15.87 4.02
C LEU A 144 -7.61 17.38 4.29
N THR A 145 -6.69 18.07 3.60
CA THR A 145 -6.41 19.49 3.78
C THR A 145 -6.91 20.37 2.64
N ASP A 146 -7.78 19.87 1.76
CA ASP A 146 -8.39 20.73 0.73
C ASP A 146 -9.42 21.65 1.43
N PRO A 147 -9.25 22.99 1.35
CA PRO A 147 -10.14 23.93 2.02
C PRO A 147 -11.57 23.90 1.48
N ARG A 148 -11.79 23.34 0.27
CA ARG A 148 -13.11 23.21 -0.33
C ARG A 148 -13.93 22.06 0.26
N MET A 149 -13.30 21.12 0.96
CA MET A 149 -14.00 19.99 1.57
C MET A 149 -14.75 20.48 2.82
N GLU A 150 -16.05 20.17 2.88
CA GLU A 150 -16.95 20.59 3.96
C GLU A 150 -17.61 19.39 4.64
N VAL A 151 -17.87 18.31 3.89
CA VAL A 151 -18.59 17.13 4.36
C VAL A 151 -17.78 15.89 4.06
N ILE A 152 -17.75 14.95 5.01
CA ILE A 152 -17.15 13.63 4.82
C ILE A 152 -18.14 12.51 5.12
N GLY A 153 -17.98 11.43 4.37
CA GLY A 153 -18.49 10.10 4.71
C GLY A 153 -17.36 9.21 5.19
N ILE A 154 -17.64 8.34 6.16
CA ILE A 154 -16.67 7.40 6.72
C ILE A 154 -17.21 5.97 6.54
N GLY A 155 -16.45 5.14 5.84
CA GLY A 155 -16.69 3.70 5.68
C GLY A 155 -15.60 2.89 6.36
N LEU A 156 -15.99 1.90 7.16
CA LEU A 156 -15.07 1.05 7.91
C LEU A 156 -15.49 -0.42 7.76
N THR A 157 -14.61 -1.25 7.22
CA THR A 157 -14.84 -2.69 7.05
C THR A 157 -13.79 -3.46 7.84
N TYR A 158 -14.25 -4.23 8.83
CA TYR A 158 -13.39 -4.97 9.74
C TYR A 158 -13.11 -6.34 9.16
N VAL A 159 -11.90 -6.83 9.35
CA VAL A 159 -11.40 -8.04 8.71
C VAL A 159 -10.68 -8.89 9.75
N ASP A 160 -10.79 -10.21 9.64
CA ASP A 160 -10.23 -11.15 10.63
C ASP A 160 -8.71 -11.32 10.53
N GLY A 161 -8.07 -10.72 9.53
CA GLY A 161 -6.64 -10.88 9.23
C GLY A 161 -6.30 -12.17 8.49
N GLN A 162 -7.29 -12.90 8.00
CA GLN A 162 -7.13 -14.17 7.30
C GLN A 162 -7.81 -14.17 5.92
N LEU A 163 -7.79 -13.00 5.25
CA LEU A 163 -8.27 -12.83 3.87
C LEU A 163 -7.85 -13.99 2.96
N SER A 164 -8.84 -14.60 2.33
CA SER A 164 -8.69 -15.87 1.62
C SER A 164 -7.95 -15.76 0.29
N GLY A 165 -7.87 -14.56 -0.31
CA GLY A 165 -7.12 -14.29 -1.54
C GLY A 165 -5.63 -13.96 -1.31
N ASN A 166 -5.33 -12.80 -0.73
CA ASN A 166 -4.02 -12.16 -0.68
C ASN A 166 -3.24 -12.44 0.63
N LYS A 167 -3.90 -13.01 1.65
CA LYS A 167 -3.33 -13.35 2.96
C LYS A 167 -2.59 -12.19 3.65
N GLN A 168 -3.00 -10.94 3.43
CA GLN A 168 -2.25 -9.75 3.84
C GLN A 168 -2.47 -9.29 5.29
N GLY A 169 -3.20 -10.05 6.12
CA GLY A 169 -3.35 -9.72 7.54
C GLY A 169 -4.15 -8.44 7.84
N TRP A 170 -4.99 -7.98 6.90
CA TRP A 170 -5.80 -6.78 7.08
C TRP A 170 -6.72 -6.95 8.28
N LYS A 171 -6.80 -5.92 9.13
CA LYS A 171 -7.71 -5.93 10.30
C LYS A 171 -8.82 -4.90 10.17
N LEU A 172 -8.58 -3.86 9.38
CA LEU A 172 -9.56 -2.82 9.08
C LEU A 172 -9.23 -2.21 7.71
N VAL A 173 -10.24 -2.03 6.87
CA VAL A 173 -10.18 -1.18 5.69
C VAL A 173 -11.00 0.07 5.98
N GLY A 174 -10.44 1.23 5.69
CA GLY A 174 -11.15 2.49 5.87
C GLY A 174 -11.18 3.30 4.59
N THR A 175 -12.33 3.88 4.30
CA THR A 175 -12.55 4.80 3.18
C THR A 175 -13.17 6.09 3.71
N VAL A 176 -12.70 7.23 3.20
CA VAL A 176 -13.32 8.54 3.42
C VAL A 176 -13.58 9.18 2.07
N THR A 177 -14.85 9.49 1.81
CA THR A 177 -15.28 10.32 0.69
C THR A 177 -15.54 11.72 1.21
N SER A 178 -14.94 12.73 0.59
CA SER A 178 -15.01 14.13 0.99
C SER A 178 -15.63 14.94 -0.12
N TYR A 179 -16.54 15.86 0.22
CA TYR A 179 -17.23 16.71 -0.74
C TYR A 179 -17.26 18.17 -0.26
N GLY A 180 -17.14 19.07 -1.22
CA GLY A 180 -17.48 20.49 -1.10
C GLY A 180 -18.84 20.76 -1.75
N TYR A 181 -19.61 21.66 -1.15
CA TYR A 181 -20.93 22.02 -1.62
C TYR A 181 -21.02 23.52 -1.88
N ALA A 182 -21.95 23.92 -2.75
CA ALA A 182 -22.39 25.31 -2.75
C ALA A 182 -23.21 25.58 -1.48
N ALA A 183 -23.29 26.84 -1.07
CA ALA A 183 -24.01 27.23 0.15
C ALA A 183 -25.46 26.68 0.14
N GLY A 184 -25.82 25.93 1.19
CA GLY A 184 -27.15 25.32 1.34
C GLY A 184 -27.40 24.05 0.51
N GLN A 185 -26.40 23.52 -0.21
CA GLN A 185 -26.54 22.31 -1.05
C GLN A 185 -25.98 21.04 -0.40
N ALA A 186 -25.38 21.15 0.80
CA ALA A 186 -24.89 19.99 1.53
C ALA A 186 -26.05 19.07 1.99
N PRO A 187 -25.80 17.76 2.18
CA PRO A 187 -26.79 16.84 2.72
C PRO A 187 -27.41 17.34 4.04
N ALA A 188 -28.72 17.18 4.18
CA ALA A 188 -29.47 17.66 5.35
C ALA A 188 -29.07 16.95 6.65
N ASP A 189 -28.44 15.78 6.56
CA ASP A 189 -27.98 14.98 7.70
C ASP A 189 -26.55 15.33 8.17
N THR A 190 -25.99 16.44 7.69
CA THR A 190 -24.66 16.91 8.09
C THR A 190 -24.61 17.36 9.55
N ARG A 191 -23.57 16.93 10.27
CA ARG A 191 -23.41 17.15 11.72
C ARG A 191 -21.96 17.09 12.15
N THR A 192 -21.67 17.57 13.36
CA THR A 192 -20.31 17.63 13.92
C THR A 192 -19.88 16.35 14.62
N THR A 193 -20.79 15.40 14.82
CA THR A 193 -20.56 14.10 15.48
C THR A 193 -21.17 12.96 14.66
N VAL A 194 -20.69 11.73 14.86
CA VAL A 194 -21.22 10.53 14.18
C VAL A 194 -22.50 10.02 14.85
N SER A 195 -22.61 10.16 16.18
CA SER A 195 -23.80 9.73 16.92
C SER A 195 -25.03 10.57 16.56
N ASN A 196 -26.21 9.93 16.47
CA ASN A 196 -27.48 10.65 16.44
C ASN A 196 -27.71 11.34 17.79
N PRO A 197 -28.44 12.48 17.82
CA PRO A 197 -29.07 12.94 19.05
C PRO A 197 -29.97 11.82 19.63
N PRO A 198 -30.10 11.69 20.96
CA PRO A 198 -31.02 10.72 21.55
C PRO A 198 -32.43 10.89 20.96
N GLY A 199 -32.96 9.84 20.34
CA GLY A 199 -34.35 9.80 19.82
C GLY A 199 -34.54 9.67 18.30
N SER A 200 -33.48 9.64 17.48
CA SER A 200 -33.63 9.37 16.04
C SER A 200 -33.45 7.88 15.71
N THR A 201 -34.56 7.16 15.49
CA THR A 201 -34.60 5.80 14.94
C THR A 201 -34.69 5.87 13.40
N LEU A 202 -33.66 5.39 12.70
CA LEU A 202 -33.74 5.08 11.27
C LEU A 202 -33.39 3.61 11.04
N SER A 203 -34.13 3.01 10.09
CA SER A 203 -34.13 1.61 9.68
C SER A 203 -32.75 1.04 9.31
N PRO A 204 -32.55 -0.28 9.46
CA PRO A 204 -31.31 -0.94 9.03
C PRO A 204 -31.09 -0.81 7.52
N SER A 205 -29.82 -0.65 7.14
CA SER A 205 -29.32 -0.61 5.76
C SER A 205 -29.74 -1.87 4.98
N PRO A 206 -30.20 -1.78 3.71
CA PRO A 206 -30.52 -2.97 2.92
C PRO A 206 -29.25 -3.74 2.58
N ALA A 207 -29.30 -5.08 2.67
CA ALA A 207 -28.28 -5.97 2.15
C ALA A 207 -28.28 -5.91 0.60
N LEU A 208 -27.10 -5.77 -0.02
CA LEU A 208 -26.96 -5.62 -1.48
C LEU A 208 -26.55 -6.93 -2.16
N THR A 209 -27.21 -7.17 -3.30
CA THR A 209 -26.97 -8.19 -4.33
C THR A 209 -25.75 -7.83 -5.23
N PRO A 210 -25.07 -8.79 -5.90
CA PRO A 210 -23.87 -8.53 -6.69
C PRO A 210 -24.16 -8.14 -8.15
N GLU A 211 -23.37 -7.20 -8.70
CA GLU A 211 -23.35 -6.79 -10.11
C GLU A 211 -22.09 -7.36 -10.83
N PRO A 212 -22.13 -7.74 -12.13
CA PRO A 212 -21.07 -8.53 -12.78
C PRO A 212 -20.09 -7.73 -13.67
N GLY A 213 -18.79 -8.05 -13.54
CA GLY A 213 -17.82 -8.08 -14.65
C GLY A 213 -16.59 -7.14 -14.55
N ALA A 214 -15.40 -7.68 -14.25
CA ALA A 214 -14.12 -6.98 -14.46
C ALA A 214 -12.92 -7.93 -14.72
N ALA A 215 -11.91 -7.42 -15.42
CA ALA A 215 -10.90 -8.10 -16.25
C ALA A 215 -9.74 -8.83 -15.52
N THR A 216 -9.06 -9.71 -16.25
CA THR A 216 -8.04 -10.68 -15.76
C THR A 216 -6.58 -10.17 -15.84
N GLY A 217 -5.89 -10.07 -14.69
CA GLY A 217 -4.42 -9.95 -14.54
C GLY A 217 -3.91 -8.66 -13.88
N TYR A 218 -2.91 -8.75 -12.98
CA TYR A 218 -2.22 -7.58 -12.42
C TYR A 218 -1.11 -7.10 -13.35
N ASP A 219 -1.07 -5.80 -13.62
CA ASP A 219 -0.12 -5.20 -14.57
C ASP A 219 1.24 -4.91 -13.94
N VAL A 220 2.31 -5.24 -14.66
CA VAL A 220 3.70 -4.95 -14.27
C VAL A 220 4.30 -3.92 -15.23
N ARG A 221 4.16 -2.64 -14.86
CA ARG A 221 4.46 -1.48 -15.70
C ARG A 221 5.44 -0.51 -15.01
N GLY A 222 5.81 0.57 -15.72
CA GLY A 222 6.62 1.66 -15.16
C GLY A 222 8.05 1.26 -14.75
N GLY A 223 8.58 1.97 -13.75
CA GLY A 223 9.93 1.76 -13.22
C GLY A 223 10.09 0.39 -12.56
N ILE A 224 9.08 -0.08 -11.81
CA ILE A 224 9.06 -1.42 -11.22
C ILE A 224 9.07 -2.48 -12.31
N GLY A 225 8.18 -2.39 -13.30
CA GLY A 225 8.10 -3.40 -14.34
C GLY A 225 9.35 -3.49 -15.21
N THR A 226 10.02 -2.36 -15.47
CA THR A 226 11.31 -2.32 -16.16
C THR A 226 12.38 -3.08 -15.37
N LYS A 227 12.49 -2.81 -14.06
CA LYS A 227 13.47 -3.48 -13.20
C LYS A 227 13.17 -4.97 -13.01
N TYR A 228 11.91 -5.31 -12.74
CA TYR A 228 11.46 -6.69 -12.55
C TYR A 228 11.84 -7.55 -13.76
N ARG A 229 11.57 -7.07 -14.98
CA ARG A 229 11.99 -7.76 -16.22
C ARG A 229 13.50 -7.88 -16.34
N ALA A 230 14.24 -6.80 -16.05
CA ALA A 230 15.71 -6.80 -16.10
C ALA A 230 16.37 -7.77 -15.11
N LEU A 231 15.72 -8.07 -13.98
CA LEU A 231 16.22 -8.99 -12.96
C LEU A 231 15.68 -10.44 -13.12
N GLY A 232 15.09 -10.78 -14.27
CA GLY A 232 14.64 -12.14 -14.60
C GLY A 232 13.14 -12.40 -14.41
N GLY A 233 12.37 -11.38 -14.01
CA GLY A 233 10.90 -11.39 -14.04
C GLY A 233 10.27 -12.57 -13.29
N ALA A 234 9.25 -13.17 -13.91
CA ALA A 234 8.44 -14.22 -13.28
C ALA A 234 9.26 -15.46 -12.91
N ALA A 235 10.31 -15.76 -13.69
CA ALA A 235 11.18 -16.90 -13.43
C ALA A 235 11.98 -16.74 -12.13
N VAL A 236 12.17 -15.51 -11.63
CA VAL A 236 12.92 -15.21 -10.41
C VAL A 236 11.98 -14.84 -9.26
N PHE A 237 11.07 -13.89 -9.49
CA PHE A 237 10.24 -13.30 -8.43
C PHE A 237 8.79 -13.79 -8.42
N GLY A 238 8.39 -14.59 -9.40
CA GLY A 238 7.00 -15.04 -9.58
C GLY A 238 6.12 -13.95 -10.20
N THR A 239 4.85 -14.27 -10.38
CA THR A 239 3.84 -13.35 -10.92
C THR A 239 3.53 -12.21 -9.94
N PRO A 240 3.09 -11.03 -10.42
CA PRO A 240 2.57 -9.98 -9.54
C PRO A 240 1.39 -10.51 -8.74
N THR A 241 1.32 -10.16 -7.46
CA THR A 241 0.20 -10.50 -6.56
C THR A 241 -0.73 -9.31 -6.33
N MET A 242 -0.36 -8.13 -6.83
CA MET A 242 -1.17 -6.91 -6.83
C MET A 242 -0.68 -5.97 -7.94
N ASN A 243 -1.51 -4.98 -8.31
CA ASN A 243 -1.06 -3.84 -9.12
C ASN A 243 -0.03 -2.99 -8.35
N GLU A 244 0.79 -2.22 -9.08
CA GLU A 244 1.65 -1.20 -8.47
C GLU A 244 0.82 -0.22 -7.62
N ARG A 245 1.20 -0.04 -6.35
CA ARG A 245 0.51 0.84 -5.40
C ARG A 245 1.42 1.99 -4.99
N GLY A 246 0.94 3.22 -5.15
CA GLY A 246 1.63 4.43 -4.71
C GLY A 246 1.28 4.88 -3.30
N GLY A 247 1.74 6.08 -2.96
CA GLY A 247 1.47 6.73 -1.67
C GLY A 247 2.51 6.43 -0.59
N LEU A 248 3.64 5.83 -0.95
CA LEU A 248 4.77 5.69 -0.04
C LEU A 248 5.49 7.04 0.18
N VAL A 249 6.26 7.13 1.27
CA VAL A 249 6.97 8.37 1.69
C VAL A 249 7.74 9.01 0.53
N GLY A 250 7.52 10.30 0.26
CA GLY A 250 8.22 10.97 -0.84
C GLY A 250 7.77 10.55 -2.24
N GLY A 251 6.53 10.05 -2.38
CA GLY A 251 5.90 9.75 -3.67
C GLY A 251 6.32 8.41 -4.28
N GLY A 252 6.82 7.48 -3.48
CA GLY A 252 7.19 6.16 -3.96
C GLY A 252 5.99 5.25 -4.19
N VAL A 253 6.28 4.14 -4.86
CA VAL A 253 5.32 3.08 -5.18
C VAL A 253 5.95 1.71 -4.90
N TYR A 254 5.13 0.69 -4.72
CA TYR A 254 5.60 -0.69 -4.58
C TYR A 254 4.69 -1.68 -5.30
N GLN A 255 5.23 -2.87 -5.57
CA GLN A 255 4.47 -3.99 -6.10
C GLN A 255 4.99 -5.31 -5.52
N GLN A 256 4.08 -6.19 -5.12
CA GLN A 256 4.40 -7.49 -4.53
C GLN A 256 4.35 -8.60 -5.58
N PHE A 257 5.18 -9.63 -5.36
CA PHE A 257 5.31 -10.78 -6.25
C PHE A 257 5.30 -12.10 -5.47
N SER A 258 4.82 -13.16 -6.10
CA SER A 258 4.43 -14.42 -5.45
C SER A 258 5.57 -15.22 -4.82
N ARG A 259 6.83 -14.90 -5.12
CA ARG A 259 8.01 -15.51 -4.46
C ARG A 259 8.58 -14.67 -3.30
N GLY A 260 7.72 -13.87 -2.67
CA GLY A 260 8.03 -13.14 -1.43
C GLY A 260 8.80 -11.82 -1.62
N ALA A 261 9.06 -11.43 -2.86
CA ALA A 261 9.73 -10.18 -3.17
C ALA A 261 8.72 -9.04 -3.34
N THR A 262 9.05 -7.88 -2.77
CA THR A 262 8.35 -6.62 -3.04
C THR A 262 9.31 -5.66 -3.70
N PHE A 263 8.96 -5.17 -4.89
CA PHE A 263 9.70 -4.09 -5.53
C PHE A 263 9.22 -2.77 -4.97
N TYR A 264 10.16 -1.92 -4.58
CA TYR A 264 9.90 -0.55 -4.19
C TYR A 264 10.55 0.38 -5.21
N TRP A 265 9.87 1.45 -5.57
CA TRP A 265 10.38 2.52 -6.42
C TRP A 265 10.18 3.88 -5.76
N SER A 266 11.19 4.75 -5.90
CA SER A 266 11.04 6.18 -5.73
C SER A 266 11.92 6.91 -6.74
N ALA A 267 11.59 8.17 -7.04
CA ALA A 267 12.35 8.97 -7.99
C ALA A 267 13.88 9.01 -7.70
N PRO A 268 14.35 9.14 -6.44
CA PRO A 268 15.78 9.20 -6.16
C PRO A 268 16.53 7.86 -6.23
N THR A 269 15.84 6.73 -6.10
CA THR A 269 16.48 5.40 -5.93
C THR A 269 16.23 4.44 -7.08
N GLY A 270 15.22 4.72 -7.91
CA GLY A 270 14.73 3.77 -8.90
C GLY A 270 14.02 2.59 -8.24
N ALA A 271 13.76 1.54 -9.02
CA ALA A 271 13.09 0.34 -8.52
C ALA A 271 14.11 -0.71 -8.05
N TRP A 272 13.88 -1.29 -6.87
CA TRP A 272 14.68 -2.40 -6.34
C TRP A 272 13.84 -3.37 -5.51
N PRO A 273 14.10 -4.68 -5.58
CA PRO A 273 13.39 -5.69 -4.81
C PRO A 273 13.89 -5.79 -3.38
N VAL A 274 13.00 -6.07 -2.43
CA VAL A 274 13.31 -6.53 -1.08
C VAL A 274 12.69 -7.90 -0.89
N GLN A 275 13.47 -8.88 -0.42
CA GLN A 275 13.02 -10.25 -0.21
C GLN A 275 12.55 -10.44 1.24
N PHE A 276 11.25 -10.64 1.46
CA PHE A 276 10.67 -10.74 2.81
C PHE A 276 10.71 -12.15 3.41
N THR A 277 11.07 -13.16 2.61
CA THR A 277 11.40 -14.49 3.14
C THR A 277 12.76 -14.53 3.85
N GLY A 278 13.61 -13.50 3.64
CA GLY A 278 14.94 -13.39 4.21
C GLY A 278 15.02 -12.43 5.40
N ALA A 279 16.08 -12.59 6.21
CA ALA A 279 16.30 -11.79 7.41
C ALA A 279 16.50 -10.29 7.14
N ILE A 280 17.04 -9.92 5.97
CA ILE A 280 17.22 -8.52 5.59
C ILE A 280 15.87 -7.84 5.35
N GLY A 281 14.96 -8.49 4.62
CA GLY A 281 13.59 -7.99 4.43
C GLY A 281 12.81 -7.92 5.74
N GLN A 282 12.96 -8.90 6.62
CA GLN A 282 12.38 -8.88 7.97
C GLN A 282 12.92 -7.71 8.82
N ARG A 283 14.23 -7.42 8.73
CA ARG A 283 14.84 -6.29 9.42
C ARG A 283 14.36 -4.96 8.86
N PHE A 284 14.21 -4.85 7.55
CA PHE A 284 13.61 -3.69 6.89
C PHE A 284 12.17 -3.47 7.35
N ALA A 285 11.36 -4.53 7.43
CA ALA A 285 10.00 -4.47 7.97
C ALA A 285 9.99 -4.00 9.43
N ALA A 286 10.82 -4.60 10.29
CA ALA A 286 10.92 -4.25 11.70
C ALA A 286 11.39 -2.80 11.94
N ALA A 287 12.12 -2.22 10.99
CA ALA A 287 12.52 -0.82 11.02
C ALA A 287 11.42 0.14 10.55
N GLY A 288 10.24 -0.35 10.15
CA GLY A 288 9.14 0.45 9.62
C GLY A 288 9.23 0.67 8.10
N HIS A 289 9.84 -0.25 7.36
CA HIS A 289 9.99 -0.20 5.90
C HIS A 289 10.60 1.13 5.42
N GLU A 290 10.00 1.75 4.40
CA GLU A 290 10.46 3.00 3.80
C GLU A 290 10.32 4.22 4.71
N TYR A 291 9.50 4.16 5.78
CA TYR A 291 9.48 5.22 6.79
C TYR A 291 10.75 5.23 7.64
N GLY A 292 11.33 4.05 7.93
CA GLY A 292 12.54 3.93 8.74
C GLY A 292 13.82 4.05 7.92
N TYR A 293 14.04 3.08 7.05
CA TYR A 293 15.30 2.98 6.29
C TYR A 293 15.24 3.66 4.93
N GLY A 294 14.05 4.04 4.47
CA GLY A 294 13.83 4.60 3.15
C GLY A 294 13.79 3.53 2.07
N TYR A 295 14.14 3.89 0.84
CA TYR A 295 13.97 3.00 -0.31
C TYR A 295 15.21 2.15 -0.56
N PRO A 296 15.06 0.89 -1.00
CA PRO A 296 16.18 0.09 -1.45
C PRO A 296 16.87 0.75 -2.66
N THR A 297 18.19 0.66 -2.70
CA THR A 297 19.04 1.19 -3.79
C THR A 297 19.85 0.10 -4.50
N THR A 298 19.70 -1.13 -4.01
CA THR A 298 20.37 -2.34 -4.49
C THR A 298 19.42 -3.51 -4.32
N ASP A 299 19.67 -4.57 -5.07
CA ASP A 299 19.21 -5.92 -4.76
C ASP A 299 19.91 -6.45 -3.50
N GLU A 300 19.36 -7.49 -2.88
CA GLU A 300 20.09 -8.22 -1.84
C GLU A 300 21.28 -8.96 -2.49
N ARG A 301 22.49 -8.67 -2.00
CA ARG A 301 23.74 -9.20 -2.54
C ARG A 301 24.36 -10.19 -1.56
N ARG A 302 24.62 -11.40 -2.05
CA ARG A 302 25.40 -12.41 -1.32
C ARG A 302 26.87 -12.03 -1.32
N ILE A 303 27.51 -12.21 -0.17
CA ILE A 303 28.93 -11.97 0.06
C ILE A 303 29.51 -13.11 0.90
N ALA A 304 30.84 -13.19 0.98
CA ALA A 304 31.49 -14.17 1.86
C ALA A 304 31.01 -13.98 3.31
N GLY A 305 30.44 -15.02 3.90
CA GLY A 305 29.95 -15.00 5.28
C GLY A 305 28.57 -14.37 5.49
N GLY A 306 27.86 -13.92 4.44
CA GLY A 306 26.56 -13.30 4.64
C GLY A 306 25.91 -12.70 3.39
N ALA A 307 25.05 -11.71 3.62
CA ALA A 307 24.41 -10.92 2.58
C ALA A 307 24.24 -9.47 3.04
N TYR A 308 24.02 -8.55 2.11
CA TYR A 308 23.63 -7.19 2.47
C TYR A 308 22.65 -6.58 1.46
N GLN A 309 21.95 -5.55 1.91
CA GLN A 309 21.20 -4.65 1.05
C GLN A 309 21.30 -3.21 1.56
N VAL A 310 21.30 -2.25 0.64
CA VAL A 310 21.45 -0.82 0.96
C VAL A 310 20.13 -0.08 0.73
N PHE A 311 19.73 0.71 1.73
CA PHE A 311 18.55 1.55 1.74
C PHE A 311 18.92 3.03 1.95
N ARG A 312 18.13 3.95 1.40
CA ARG A 312 18.34 5.40 1.55
C ARG A 312 17.10 6.14 1.98
N SER A 313 17.25 6.97 3.02
CA SER A 313 16.26 7.92 3.50
C SER A 313 16.89 9.32 3.60
N GLY A 314 16.60 10.17 2.61
CA GLY A 314 17.29 11.45 2.43
C GLY A 314 18.80 11.24 2.28
N ALA A 315 19.59 11.93 3.11
CA ALA A 315 21.05 11.77 3.15
C ALA A 315 21.50 10.48 3.84
N ASN A 316 20.64 9.79 4.60
CA ASN A 316 21.02 8.62 5.39
C ASN A 316 21.16 7.38 4.50
N VAL A 317 22.24 6.64 4.71
CA VAL A 317 22.50 5.35 4.03
C VAL A 317 22.48 4.25 5.08
N HIS A 318 21.52 3.34 4.98
CA HIS A 318 21.40 2.18 5.87
C HIS A 318 21.81 0.93 5.10
N LYS A 319 22.95 0.34 5.46
CA LYS A 319 23.35 -0.98 4.98
C LYS A 319 22.92 -2.01 5.99
N VAL A 320 21.94 -2.82 5.61
CA VAL A 320 21.49 -3.95 6.41
C VAL A 320 22.33 -5.15 5.97
N LEU A 321 23.06 -5.75 6.91
CA LEU A 321 23.88 -6.93 6.68
C LEU A 321 23.33 -8.10 7.49
N TRP A 322 23.23 -9.26 6.85
CA TRP A 322 22.95 -10.52 7.51
C TRP A 322 24.19 -11.40 7.57
N SER A 323 24.41 -12.05 8.71
CA SER A 323 25.39 -13.14 8.87
C SER A 323 24.79 -14.27 9.72
N PRO A 324 25.21 -15.53 9.52
CA PRO A 324 24.64 -16.68 10.24
C PRO A 324 24.66 -16.56 11.77
N GLY A 325 25.74 -16.01 12.34
CA GLY A 325 25.91 -15.92 13.80
C GLY A 325 25.21 -14.72 14.45
N ASN A 326 24.93 -13.65 13.71
CA ASN A 326 24.47 -12.37 14.29
C ASN A 326 23.09 -11.92 13.79
N GLY A 327 22.53 -12.62 12.80
CA GLY A 327 21.30 -12.21 12.12
C GLY A 327 21.50 -10.94 11.28
N ALA A 328 20.40 -10.25 11.00
CA ALA A 328 20.40 -9.00 10.25
C ALA A 328 20.58 -7.79 11.17
N ARG A 329 21.64 -7.01 10.95
CA ARG A 329 21.99 -5.78 11.69
C ARG A 329 22.28 -4.64 10.74
N THR A 330 22.11 -3.42 11.22
CA THR A 330 22.21 -2.22 10.37
C THR A 330 23.46 -1.41 10.71
N VAL A 331 24.21 -1.03 9.68
CA VAL A 331 25.25 0.01 9.78
C VAL A 331 24.73 1.25 9.04
N LYS A 332 24.72 2.40 9.72
CA LYS A 332 24.46 3.68 9.07
C LYS A 332 25.75 4.13 8.38
N GLU A 333 25.95 3.75 7.12
CA GLU A 333 27.24 3.88 6.41
C GLU A 333 27.79 5.30 6.39
N ASN A 334 26.92 6.32 6.40
CA ASN A 334 27.33 7.71 6.41
C ASN A 334 27.39 8.34 7.82
N SER A 335 27.22 7.56 8.89
CA SER A 335 27.52 7.98 10.27
C SER A 335 29.03 7.97 10.51
N ALA A 336 29.49 8.60 11.60
CA ALA A 336 30.91 8.55 11.97
C ALA A 336 31.40 7.10 12.19
N ILE A 337 30.55 6.26 12.79
CA ILE A 337 30.82 4.83 12.99
C ILE A 337 30.90 4.11 11.64
N GLY A 338 29.88 4.31 10.78
CA GLY A 338 29.82 3.68 9.46
C GLY A 338 31.00 4.08 8.56
N GLN A 339 31.42 5.34 8.59
CA GLN A 339 32.59 5.82 7.83
C GLN A 339 33.89 5.17 8.34
N LYS A 340 34.04 4.99 9.65
CA LYS A 340 35.20 4.29 10.23
C LYS A 340 35.22 2.81 9.83
N TRP A 341 34.07 2.13 9.89
CA TRP A 341 33.91 0.76 9.44
C TRP A 341 34.19 0.59 7.93
N LYS A 342 33.67 1.51 7.11
CA LYS A 342 33.94 1.58 5.67
C LYS A 342 35.42 1.77 5.37
N ALA A 343 36.08 2.71 6.03
CA ALA A 343 37.52 2.97 5.85
C ALA A 343 38.40 1.77 6.24
N ALA A 344 37.92 0.92 7.15
CA ALA A 344 38.60 -0.31 7.54
C ALA A 344 38.42 -1.47 6.54
N GLY A 345 37.67 -1.29 5.45
CA GLY A 345 37.39 -2.36 4.49
C GLY A 345 36.10 -3.12 4.77
N TYR A 346 35.13 -2.48 5.43
CA TYR A 346 33.78 -3.01 5.65
C TYR A 346 33.79 -4.36 6.42
N GLU A 347 32.95 -5.31 6.00
CA GLU A 347 32.85 -6.65 6.57
C GLU A 347 34.15 -7.47 6.47
N ARG A 348 35.08 -7.10 5.58
CA ARG A 348 36.41 -7.77 5.49
C ARG A 348 37.39 -7.23 6.52
N GLY A 349 37.18 -6.00 7.00
CA GLY A 349 38.02 -5.35 7.99
C GLY A 349 37.59 -5.67 9.42
N TYR A 350 36.63 -4.89 9.92
CA TYR A 350 36.13 -5.05 11.30
C TYR A 350 35.13 -6.19 11.44
N GLY A 351 34.65 -6.76 10.32
CA GLY A 351 33.68 -7.84 10.33
C GLY A 351 32.24 -7.36 10.16
N PHE A 352 31.31 -8.30 10.28
CA PHE A 352 29.87 -8.02 10.25
C PHE A 352 29.44 -7.32 11.54
N PRO A 353 28.44 -6.42 11.48
CA PRO A 353 27.82 -5.86 12.69
C PRO A 353 27.22 -6.97 13.57
N VAL A 354 27.57 -6.95 14.85
CA VAL A 354 27.03 -7.85 15.90
C VAL A 354 25.87 -7.16 16.63
N THR A 355 25.97 -5.83 16.77
CA THR A 355 24.92 -4.98 17.32
C THR A 355 24.47 -3.96 16.28
N ASP A 356 23.29 -3.40 16.47
CA ASP A 356 23.00 -2.07 15.91
C ASP A 356 23.81 -1.00 16.68
N GLU A 357 23.83 0.23 16.17
CA GLU A 357 24.34 1.37 16.95
C GLU A 357 23.49 1.52 18.24
N TYR A 358 24.15 1.51 19.41
CA TYR A 358 23.49 1.69 20.71
C TYR A 358 24.13 2.84 21.48
N ARG A 359 23.35 3.50 22.33
CA ARG A 359 23.84 4.59 23.18
C ARG A 359 24.47 4.03 24.46
N TRP A 360 25.61 4.61 24.85
CA TRP A 360 26.29 4.34 26.11
C TRP A 360 26.77 5.66 26.72
N GLY A 361 26.04 6.18 27.70
CA GLY A 361 26.28 7.53 28.22
C GLY A 361 26.17 8.58 27.11
N THR A 362 27.23 9.37 26.90
CA THR A 362 27.31 10.39 25.86
C THR A 362 27.81 9.88 24.51
N GLU A 363 28.08 8.58 24.42
CA GLU A 363 28.60 7.89 23.24
C GLU A 363 27.52 7.11 22.50
N VAL A 364 27.78 6.86 21.23
CA VAL A 364 27.15 5.81 20.42
C VAL A 364 28.23 4.79 20.10
N GLN A 365 27.90 3.51 20.20
CA GLN A 365 28.82 2.40 19.97
C GLN A 365 28.21 1.38 19.03
N GLN A 366 29.06 0.69 18.27
CA GLN A 366 28.67 -0.48 17.47
C GLN A 366 29.77 -1.52 17.50
N ARG A 367 29.39 -2.79 17.70
CA ARG A 367 30.31 -3.93 17.79
C ARG A 367 30.33 -4.72 16.49
N PHE A 368 31.49 -5.25 16.12
CA PHE A 368 31.73 -5.98 14.88
C PHE A 368 32.43 -7.32 15.13
N SER A 369 32.20 -8.28 14.23
CA SER A 369 32.53 -9.70 14.45
C SER A 369 34.02 -10.01 14.57
N ASN A 370 34.91 -9.13 14.09
CA ASN A 370 36.37 -9.32 14.24
C ASN A 370 36.91 -8.70 15.54
N GLY A 371 36.04 -8.52 16.55
CA GLY A 371 36.37 -8.01 17.88
C GLY A 371 36.36 -6.50 18.01
N HIS A 372 36.12 -5.74 16.94
CA HIS A 372 36.23 -4.28 16.99
C HIS A 372 34.93 -3.65 17.54
N THR A 373 35.07 -2.64 18.39
CA THR A 373 33.99 -1.73 18.76
C THR A 373 34.33 -0.33 18.31
N VAL A 374 33.45 0.29 17.52
CA VAL A 374 33.61 1.67 17.07
C VAL A 374 32.75 2.56 17.94
N HIS A 375 33.36 3.63 18.45
CA HIS A 375 32.75 4.58 19.36
C HIS A 375 32.65 5.94 18.68
N TRP A 376 31.55 6.66 18.93
CA TRP A 376 31.40 8.06 18.56
C TRP A 376 30.87 8.86 19.75
N SER A 377 31.57 9.93 20.13
CA SER A 377 31.11 10.84 21.18
C SER A 377 30.32 12.00 20.59
N SER A 378 29.09 12.16 21.04
CA SER A 378 28.26 13.30 20.66
C SER A 378 28.77 14.64 21.21
N VAL A 379 29.59 14.60 22.26
CA VAL A 379 30.17 15.76 22.95
C VAL A 379 31.44 16.21 22.26
N THR A 380 32.41 15.32 22.09
CA THR A 380 33.72 15.68 21.52
C THR A 380 33.75 15.61 19.99
N LYS A 381 32.70 15.07 19.37
CA LYS A 381 32.60 14.79 17.92
C LYS A 381 33.70 13.88 17.39
N ARG A 382 34.37 13.10 18.27
CA ARG A 382 35.43 12.17 17.91
C ARG A 382 34.89 10.77 17.67
N VAL A 383 35.55 10.04 16.77
CA VAL A 383 35.34 8.62 16.51
C VAL A 383 36.64 7.85 16.78
N TRP A 384 36.56 6.74 17.52
CA TRP A 384 37.69 5.87 17.80
C TRP A 384 37.27 4.40 17.83
N VAL A 385 38.25 3.49 17.90
CA VAL A 385 38.04 2.05 17.81
C VAL A 385 38.76 1.37 18.97
N THR A 386 38.10 0.41 19.60
CA THR A 386 38.67 -0.51 20.59
C THR A 386 38.56 -1.94 20.05
N ARG A 387 39.35 -2.87 20.61
CA ARG A 387 39.35 -4.29 20.24
C ARG A 387 39.23 -5.16 21.48
#